data_AF-A0A7C3CPR9-F1
#
_entry.id   AF-A0A7C3CPR9-F1
#
_cell.length_a   1.000
_cell.length_b   1.000
_cell.length_c   1.000
_cell.angle_alpha   90.00
_cell.angle_beta   90.00
_cell.angle_gamma   90.00
#
_symmetry.space_group_name_H-M   'P 1'
#
loop_
_entity.id
_entity.type
_entity.pdbx_description
1 polymer ?
#
loop_
_entity_poly.entity_id
_entity_poly.type
_entity_poly.pdbx_seq_one_letter_code
_entity_poly.pdbx_strand_id
1 'polypeptide(L)'
;MPETKRCTACGAALIGPFQPAIQLTLSAGAEEYRTTARARICSQCGLVHWYAEGSSGSTAERDSEQAPQPDASYQRRAQMLRMLRRVKRM
;
A
#
# COMPACT_ATOMS: atom_id res chain seq x y z
N MET A 1 16.27 10.71 6.93
CA MET A 1 16.02 9.26 7.12
C MET A 1 14.79 8.90 6.31
N PRO A 2 14.84 7.95 5.35
CA PRO A 2 13.67 7.60 4.55
C PRO A 2 12.55 7.06 5.46
N GLU A 3 11.33 7.57 5.29
CA GLU A 3 10.18 7.11 6.07
C GLU A 3 10.01 5.59 5.94
N THR A 4 10.05 4.89 7.07
CA THR A 4 9.77 3.46 7.11
C THR A 4 8.27 3.23 6.91
N LYS A 5 7.87 2.69 5.76
CA LYS A 5 6.46 2.34 5.49
C LYS A 5 5.98 1.27 6.49
N ARG A 6 4.75 1.44 6.99
CA ARG A 6 4.12 0.56 8.00
C ARG A 6 2.91 -0.18 7.43
N CYS A 7 2.69 -1.39 7.92
CA CYS A 7 1.52 -2.19 7.60
C CYS A 7 0.26 -1.52 8.13
N THR A 8 -0.70 -1.22 7.27
CA THR A 8 -1.97 -0.59 7.68
C THR A 8 -2.87 -1.51 8.53
N ALA A 9 -2.60 -2.82 8.55
CA ALA A 9 -3.37 -3.77 9.37
C ALA A 9 -2.83 -3.93 10.81
N CYS A 10 -1.51 -3.89 10.99
CA CYS A 10 -0.89 -4.18 12.30
C CYS A 10 0.19 -3.20 12.76
N GLY A 11 0.49 -2.16 11.98
CA GLY A 11 1.47 -1.12 12.33
C GLY A 11 2.95 -1.52 12.19
N ALA A 12 3.25 -2.80 11.94
CA ALA A 12 4.63 -3.28 11.80
C ALA A 12 5.34 -2.66 10.59
N ALA A 13 6.66 -2.53 10.67
CA ALA A 13 7.47 -2.09 9.53
C ALA A 13 7.37 -3.08 8.36
N LEU A 14 7.26 -2.54 7.15
CA LEU A 14 7.24 -3.33 5.93
C LEU A 14 8.65 -3.63 5.43
N ILE A 15 8.85 -4.83 4.91
CA ILE A 15 10.11 -5.28 4.29
C ILE A 15 9.99 -5.11 2.77
N GLY A 16 11.07 -4.68 2.12
CA GLY A 16 11.14 -4.47 0.67
C GLY A 16 11.78 -3.12 0.32
N PRO A 17 11.65 -2.64 -0.94
CA PRO A 17 10.79 -3.18 -2.00
C PRO A 17 11.26 -4.52 -2.59
N PHE A 18 10.32 -5.34 -3.05
CA PHE A 18 10.57 -6.61 -3.75
C PHE A 18 10.34 -6.49 -5.26
N GLN A 19 10.93 -7.41 -6.01
CA GLN A 19 10.67 -7.64 -7.44
C GLN A 19 9.55 -8.70 -7.61
N PRO A 20 8.79 -8.67 -8.72
CA PRO A 20 8.89 -7.72 -9.84
C PRO A 20 8.26 -6.35 -9.51
N ALA A 21 8.72 -5.32 -10.22
CA ALA A 21 8.02 -4.03 -10.28
C ALA A 21 6.89 -4.10 -11.31
N ILE A 22 5.73 -3.51 -11.00
CA ILE A 22 4.59 -3.42 -11.90
C ILE A 22 4.55 -2.02 -12.51
N GLN A 23 4.44 -1.90 -13.82
CA GLN A 23 4.13 -0.62 -14.45
C GLN A 23 2.62 -0.40 -14.46
N LEU A 24 2.19 0.73 -13.94
CA LEU A 24 0.79 1.16 -13.93
C LEU A 24 0.64 2.34 -14.88
N THR A 25 -0.32 2.25 -15.78
CA THR A 25 -0.74 3.36 -16.64
C THR A 25 -2.14 3.78 -16.23
N LEU A 26 -2.30 5.04 -15.86
CA LEU A 26 -3.60 5.67 -15.63
C LEU A 26 -3.87 6.62 -16.79
N SER A 27 -4.93 6.33 -17.54
CA SER A 27 -5.42 7.21 -18.61
C SER A 27 -6.54 8.09 -18.08
N ALA A 28 -6.35 9.41 -18.12
CA ALA A 28 -7.34 10.39 -17.70
C ALA A 28 -7.60 11.36 -18.87
N GLY A 29 -8.63 11.07 -19.66
CA GLY A 29 -8.91 11.83 -20.89
C GLY A 29 -7.80 11.62 -21.93
N ALA A 30 -7.17 12.72 -22.37
CA ALA A 30 -6.07 12.69 -23.34
C ALA A 30 -4.68 12.48 -22.71
N GLU A 31 -4.59 12.44 -21.37
CA GLU A 31 -3.32 12.31 -20.66
C GLU A 31 -3.08 10.87 -20.18
N GLU A 32 -1.83 10.42 -20.33
CA GLU A 32 -1.35 9.15 -19.79
C GLU A 32 -0.34 9.39 -18.66
N TYR A 33 -0.66 8.89 -17.47
CA TYR A 33 0.23 8.89 -16.32
C TYR A 33 0.82 7.50 -16.12
N ARG A 34 2.15 7.39 -16.16
CA ARG A 34 2.85 6.13 -15.92
C ARG A 34 3.57 6.18 -14.58
N THR A 35 3.36 5.18 -13.75
CA THR A 35 4.07 5.03 -12.48
C THR A 35 4.47 3.58 -12.25
N THR A 36 5.57 3.36 -11.55
CA THR A 36 6.03 2.02 -11.20
C THR A 36 5.57 1.68 -9.78
N ALA A 37 4.85 0.60 -9.58
CA ALA A 37 4.49 0.09 -8.26
C ALA A 37 5.40 -1.07 -7.84
N ARG A 38 5.83 -1.07 -6.57
CA ARG A 38 6.60 -2.16 -5.96
C ARG A 38 5.93 -2.73 -4.72
N ALA A 39 6.05 -4.05 -4.58
CA ALA A 39 5.55 -4.78 -3.43
C ALA A 39 6.46 -4.62 -2.21
N ARG A 40 5.85 -4.57 -1.04
CA ARG A 40 6.48 -4.66 0.28
C ARG A 40 5.64 -5.61 1.14
N ILE A 41 6.28 -6.43 1.98
CA ILE A 41 5.61 -7.49 2.74
C ILE A 41 5.71 -7.20 4.23
N CYS A 42 4.60 -7.35 4.95
CA CYS A 42 4.60 -7.26 6.42
C CYS A 42 5.07 -8.58 7.03
N SER A 43 6.18 -8.56 7.76
CA SER A 43 6.73 -9.74 8.44
C SER A 43 5.83 -10.32 9.53
N GLN A 44 4.90 -9.53 10.09
CA GLN A 44 4.03 -9.98 11.18
C GLN A 44 2.70 -10.59 10.73
N CYS A 45 2.18 -10.22 9.56
CA CYS A 45 0.89 -10.75 9.08
C CYS A 45 0.92 -11.30 7.66
N GLY A 46 2.05 -11.22 6.96
CA GLY A 46 2.19 -11.69 5.58
C GLY A 46 1.45 -10.86 4.54
N LEU A 47 0.83 -9.73 4.92
CA LEU A 47 0.14 -8.87 3.94
C LEU A 47 1.13 -8.22 2.98
N VAL A 48 0.76 -8.24 1.71
CA VAL A 48 1.49 -7.58 0.61
C VAL A 48 0.88 -6.19 0.39
N HIS A 49 1.75 -5.18 0.38
CA HIS A 49 1.41 -3.79 0.13
C HIS A 49 2.11 -3.32 -1.14
N TRP A 50 1.38 -2.65 -2.02
CA TRP A 50 1.95 -2.06 -3.24
C TRP A 50 2.05 -0.54 -3.09
N TYR A 51 3.21 0.02 -3.43
CA TYR A 51 3.44 1.47 -3.40
C TYR A 51 4.02 1.93 -4.73
N ALA A 52 3.52 3.05 -5.24
CA ALA A 52 4.14 3.74 -6.36
C ALA A 52 5.53 4.28 -5.97
N GLU A 53 6.52 4.08 -6.85
CA GLU A 53 7.87 4.60 -6.78
C GLU A 53 8.07 5.59 -7.92
N GLY A 54 8.32 6.85 -7.56
CA GLY A 54 8.71 7.90 -8.51
C GLY A 54 7.55 8.55 -9.27
N SER A 55 7.24 9.78 -8.88
CA SER A 55 7.08 10.88 -9.83
C SER A 55 7.57 12.15 -9.13
N SER A 56 8.88 12.43 -9.22
CA SER A 56 9.42 13.78 -9.06
C SER A 56 9.05 14.58 -10.31
N GLY A 57 7.76 14.84 -10.47
CA GLY A 57 7.17 15.82 -11.37
C GLY A 57 6.27 16.67 -10.49
N SER A 58 6.56 17.96 -10.42
CA SER A 58 5.95 18.96 -9.54
C SER A 58 4.42 18.87 -9.48
N THR A 59 3.93 18.65 -8.27
CA THR A 59 2.60 19.00 -7.72
C THR A 59 1.68 19.81 -8.64
N ALA A 60 0.59 19.18 -9.06
CA ALA A 60 -0.71 19.83 -9.00
C ALA A 60 -1.45 19.21 -7.80
N GLU A 61 -1.36 19.92 -6.67
CA GLU A 61 -2.42 20.09 -5.68
C GLU A 61 -3.64 19.15 -5.84
N ARG A 62 -3.49 17.90 -5.41
CA ARG A 62 -4.55 17.26 -4.64
C ARG A 62 -3.99 17.05 -3.26
N ASP A 63 -4.03 18.15 -2.52
CA ASP A 63 -4.27 18.12 -1.11
C ASP A 63 -5.56 17.31 -0.89
N SER A 64 -5.35 16.03 -0.73
CA SER A 64 -6.32 15.17 -0.11
C SER A 64 -5.46 14.38 0.86
N GLU A 65 -5.57 14.74 2.13
CA GLU A 65 -5.43 13.85 3.28
C GLU A 65 -6.33 12.59 3.16
N GLN A 66 -6.66 12.13 1.95
CA GLN A 66 -7.28 10.86 1.69
C GLN A 66 -6.20 9.81 1.94
N ALA A 67 -6.13 9.36 3.19
CA ALA A 67 -5.53 8.09 3.50
C ALA A 67 -6.04 7.06 2.47
N PRO A 68 -5.16 6.27 1.83
CA PRO A 68 -5.55 5.33 0.80
C PRO A 68 -6.70 4.48 1.34
N GLN A 69 -7.89 4.59 0.74
CA GLN A 69 -9.04 3.83 1.18
C GLN A 69 -8.90 2.40 0.63
N PRO A 70 -8.69 1.40 1.49
CA PRO A 70 -8.63 0.02 1.04
C PRO A 70 -9.98 -0.39 0.47
N ASP A 71 -9.94 -1.19 -0.61
CA ASP A 71 -11.13 -1.77 -1.19
C ASP A 71 -11.87 -2.71 -0.20
N ALA A 72 -13.11 -3.07 -0.52
CA ALA A 72 -13.93 -3.94 0.32
C ALA A 72 -13.31 -5.34 0.54
N SER A 73 -12.49 -5.83 -0.41
CA SER A 73 -11.81 -7.12 -0.30
C SER A 73 -10.69 -7.05 0.76
N TYR A 74 -9.90 -5.99 0.74
CA TYR A 74 -8.85 -5.71 1.71
C TYR A 74 -9.43 -5.48 3.09
N GLN A 75 -10.52 -4.72 3.22
CA GLN A 75 -11.19 -4.49 4.50
C GLN A 75 -11.67 -5.80 5.13
N ARG A 76 -12.31 -6.68 4.35
CA ARG A 76 -12.74 -8.01 4.83
C ARG A 76 -11.58 -8.88 5.28
N ARG A 77 -10.48 -8.92 4.51
CA ARG A 77 -9.27 -9.67 4.87
C ARG A 77 -8.62 -9.12 6.14
N ALA A 78 -8.52 -7.79 6.26
CA ALA A 78 -7.98 -7.14 7.45
C ALA A 78 -8.83 -7.42 8.69
N GLN A 79 -10.16 -7.39 8.57
CA GLN A 79 -11.09 -7.70 9.66
C GLN A 79 -10.96 -9.16 10.12
N MET A 80 -10.87 -10.12 9.18
CA MET A 80 -10.67 -11.53 9.48
C MET A 80 -9.36 -11.77 10.24
N LEU A 81 -8.26 -11.15 9.81
CA LEU A 81 -6.97 -11.24 10.51
C LEU A 81 -7.02 -10.66 11.92
N ARG A 82 -7.76 -9.57 12.15
CA ARG A 82 -7.96 -9.01 13.50
C ARG A 82 -8.73 -9.99 14.41
N MET A 83 -9.77 -10.64 13.90
CA MET A 83 -10.52 -11.64 14.66
C MET A 83 -9.65 -12.85 15.05
N LEU A 84 -8.90 -13.41 14.10
CA LEU A 84 -8.01 -14.55 14.35
C LEU A 84 -6.94 -14.23 15.40
N ARG A 85 -6.40 -13.02 15.38
CA ARG A 85 -5.42 -12.56 16.39
C ARG A 85 -6.03 -12.38 17.78
N ARG A 86 -7.31 -12.03 17.86
CA ARG A 86 -8.03 -11.90 19.14
C ARG A 86 -8.25 -13.27 19.79
N VAL A 87 -8.58 -14.28 19.00
CA VAL A 87 -8.77 -15.66 19.49
C VAL A 87 -7.47 -16.26 20.01
N LYS A 88 -6.33 -15.99 19.38
CA LYS A 88 -5.02 -16.54 19.79
C LYS A 88 -4.44 -15.91 21.08
N ARG A 89 -5.08 -14.88 21.63
CA ARG A 89 -4.67 -14.20 22.88
C ARG A 89 -5.49 -14.63 24.10
N MET A 90 -6.54 -15.41 23.91
CA MET A 90 -7.23 -16.14 24.99
C MET A 90 -6.64 -17.53 25.09
#